data_AF-A0A660MCX8-F1
#
_entry.id   AF-A0A660MCX8-F1
#
_cell.length_a   1.000
_cell.length_b   1.000
_cell.length_c   1.000
_cell.angle_alpha   90.00
_cell.angle_beta   90.00
_cell.angle_gamma   90.00
#
_symmetry.space_group_name_H-M   'P 1'
#
loop_
_entity.id
_entity.type
_entity.pdbx_description
1 polymer ?
#
loop_
_entity_poly.entity_id
_entity_poly.type
_entity_poly.pdbx_seq_one_letter_code
_entity_poly.pdbx_strand_id
1 'polypeptide(L)' 'MRKVITVDGPSGVGKGTLCQTLARERGWAYLDSGALYRLLALQALAADKVDAPAAEIAALVGAMQIDFRLD' A
#
# COMPACT_ATOMS: atom_id res chain seq x y z
N MET A 1 -20.50 -9.99 9.44
CA MET A 1 -19.02 -9.77 9.36
C MET A 1 -18.61 -9.76 7.89
N ARG A 2 -17.72 -8.86 7.49
CA ARG A 2 -17.18 -8.80 6.12
C ARG A 2 -15.92 -9.67 6.04
N LYS A 3 -15.79 -10.50 5.01
CA LYS A 3 -14.64 -11.40 4.85
C LYS A 3 -13.41 -10.61 4.39
N VAL A 4 -12.23 -10.97 4.92
CA VAL A 4 -10.93 -10.40 4.54
C VAL A 4 -10.01 -11.56 4.19
N ILE A 5 -9.26 -11.43 3.10
CA ILE A 5 -8.23 -12.39 2.68
C ILE A 5 -6.89 -11.66 2.74
N THR A 6 -5.91 -12.27 3.39
CA THR A 6 -4.52 -11.77 3.45
C THR A 6 -3.63 -12.69 2.62
N VAL A 7 -2.66 -12.12 1.91
CA VAL A 7 -1.73 -12.87 1.04
C VAL A 7 -0.31 -12.39 1.34
N ASP A 8 0.47 -13.24 2.00
CA ASP A 8 1.83 -12.95 2.43
C ASP A 8 2.86 -13.79 1.67
N GLY A 9 4.10 -13.31 1.64
CA GLY A 9 5.21 -13.97 0.96
C GLY A 9 6.28 -12.98 0.47
N PRO A 10 7.44 -13.47 -0.01
CA PRO A 10 8.58 -12.62 -0.35
C PRO A 10 8.31 -11.73 -1.58
N SER A 11 9.22 -10.79 -1.85
CA SER A 11 9.15 -9.97 -3.05
C SER A 11 9.27 -10.83 -4.31
N GLY A 12 8.58 -10.43 -5.39
CA GLY A 12 8.68 -11.11 -6.70
C GLY A 12 7.84 -12.37 -6.89
N VAL A 13 7.17 -12.92 -5.88
CA VAL A 13 6.37 -14.16 -6.02
C VAL A 13 4.95 -13.98 -6.61
N GLY A 14 4.61 -12.77 -7.08
CA GLY A 14 3.33 -12.52 -7.76
C GLY A 14 2.11 -12.23 -6.86
N LYS A 15 2.30 -11.96 -5.56
CA LYS A 15 1.19 -11.69 -4.61
C LYS A 15 0.25 -10.58 -5.06
N GLY A 16 0.81 -9.46 -5.53
CA GLY A 16 0.04 -8.31 -6.01
C GLY A 16 -0.85 -8.70 -7.18
N THR A 17 -0.27 -9.39 -8.18
CA THR A 17 -1.00 -9.93 -9.33
C THR A 17 -2.12 -10.88 -8.90
N LEU A 18 -1.84 -11.84 -8.02
CA LEU A 18 -2.85 -12.76 -7.49
C LEU A 18 -4.00 -12.02 -6.79
N CYS A 19 -3.68 -11.06 -5.92
CA CYS A 19 -4.68 -10.29 -5.19
C CYS A 19 -5.55 -9.44 -6.12
N GLN A 20 -4.96 -8.80 -7.13
CA GLN A 20 -5.69 -8.00 -8.11
C GLN A 20 -6.64 -8.89 -8.94
N THR A 21 -6.16 -10.05 -9.42
CA THR A 21 -7.00 -11.01 -10.15
C THR A 21 -8.17 -11.49 -9.29
N LEU A 22 -7.90 -11.92 -8.05
CA LEU A 22 -8.94 -12.38 -7.12
C LEU A 22 -9.97 -11.29 -6.82
N ALA A 23 -9.52 -10.06 -6.62
CA ALA A 23 -10.40 -8.92 -6.34
C ALA A 23 -11.27 -8.56 -7.55
N ARG A 24 -10.72 -8.58 -8.77
CA ARG A 24 -11.49 -8.38 -10.02
C ARG A 24 -12.54 -9.47 -10.21
N GLU A 25 -12.18 -10.75 -10.07
CA GLU A 25 -13.10 -11.88 -10.23
C GLU A 25 -14.27 -11.86 -9.24
N ARG A 26 -14.07 -11.27 -8.05
CA ARG A 26 -15.06 -11.24 -6.98
C ARG A 26 -15.77 -9.89 -6.83
N GLY A 27 -15.35 -8.86 -7.57
CA GLY A 27 -15.81 -7.48 -7.35
C GLY A 27 -15.47 -6.98 -5.94
N TRP A 28 -14.33 -7.41 -5.38
CA TRP A 28 -13.90 -7.03 -4.03
C TRP A 28 -12.96 -5.83 -4.07
N ALA A 29 -12.90 -5.11 -2.96
CA ALA A 29 -11.86 -4.10 -2.76
C ALA A 29 -10.47 -4.77 -2.69
N TYR A 30 -9.46 -4.06 -3.19
CA TYR A 30 -8.06 -4.46 -3.17
C TYR A 30 -7.24 -3.44 -2.39
N LEU A 31 -6.23 -3.91 -1.66
CA LEU A 31 -5.29 -3.10 -0.92
C LEU A 31 -3.89 -3.66 -1.13
N ASP A 32 -2.96 -2.83 -1.62
CA ASP A 32 -1.53 -3.14 -1.70
C ASP A 32 -0.79 -2.44 -0.54
N SER A 33 -0.45 -3.21 0.49
CA SER A 33 0.31 -2.67 1.63
C SER A 33 1.70 -2.21 1.22
N GLY A 34 2.33 -2.86 0.23
CA GLY A 34 3.63 -2.46 -0.30
C GLY A 34 3.59 -1.10 -1.01
N ALA A 35 2.48 -0.79 -1.68
CA ALA A 35 2.28 0.54 -2.28
C ALA A 35 2.20 1.63 -1.21
N LEU A 36 1.57 1.38 -0.04
CA LEU A 36 1.52 2.35 1.06
C LEU A 36 2.92 2.77 1.53
N TYR A 37 3.80 1.80 1.77
CA TYR A 37 5.17 2.08 2.20
C TYR A 37 5.97 2.85 1.14
N ARG A 38 5.79 2.52 -0.15
CA ARG A 38 6.46 3.23 -1.25
C ARG A 38 5.93 4.66 -1.41
N LEU A 39 4.62 4.87 -1.28
CA LEU A 39 4.03 6.21 -1.31
C LEU A 39 4.51 7.05 -0.13
N LEU A 40 4.64 6.46 1.07
CA LEU A 40 5.21 7.15 2.23
C LEU A 40 6.67 7.54 2.00
N ALA A 41 7.48 6.62 1.46
CA ALA A 41 8.86 6.92 1.09
C ALA A 41 8.96 8.04 0.04
N LEU A 42 8.07 8.04 -0.96
CA LEU A 42 7.98 9.11 -1.96
C LEU A 42 7.61 10.45 -1.31
N GLN A 43 6.68 10.45 -0.35
CA GLN A 43 6.27 11.65 0.37
C GLN A 43 7.41 12.20 1.25
N ALA A 44 8.20 11.31 1.87
CA ALA A 44 9.38 11.67 2.65
C ALA A 44 10.48 12.27 1.75
N LEU A 45 10.73 11.68 0.58
CA LEU A 45 11.64 12.23 -0.43
C LEU A 45 11.20 13.63 -0.88
N ALA A 46 9.91 13.81 -1.21
CA ALA A 46 9.37 15.09 -1.66
C ALA A 46 9.41 16.18 -0.57
N ALA A 47 9.40 15.80 0.70
CA ALA A 47 9.49 16.70 1.85
C ALA A 47 10.92 16.91 2.36
N ASP A 48 11.94 16.32 1.71
CA ASP A 48 13.34 16.31 2.16
C ASP A 48 13.53 15.76 3.60
N LYS A 49 12.83 14.65 3.90
CA LYS A 49 12.75 14.03 5.22
C LYS A 49 13.21 12.57 5.24
N VAL A 50 14.06 12.16 4.30
CA VAL A 50 14.49 10.75 4.16
C VAL A 50 15.22 10.25 5.42
N ASP A 51 16.02 11.11 6.04
CA ASP A 51 16.79 10.80 7.24
C ASP A 51 16.10 11.25 8.55
N ALA A 52 14.84 11.69 8.46
CA ALA A 52 14.09 12.13 9.63
C ALA A 52 13.77 10.94 10.56
N PRO A 53 13.57 11.17 11.87
CA PRO A 53 13.10 10.15 12.79
C PRO A 53 11.81 9.47 12.30
N ALA A 54 11.67 8.16 12.56
CA ALA A 54 10.53 7.37 12.08
C ALA A 54 9.16 7.96 12.46
N ALA A 55 9.05 8.61 13.62
CA ALA A 55 7.82 9.28 14.05
C ALA A 55 7.44 10.47 13.15
N GLU A 56 8.42 11.23 12.67
CA GLU A 56 8.22 12.36 11.76
C GLU A 56 7.87 11.88 10.35
N ILE A 57 8.49 10.80 9.88
CA ILE A 57 8.12 10.14 8.63
C ILE A 57 6.68 9.63 8.73
N ALA A 58 6.32 8.94 9.82
CA ALA A 58 4.97 8.41 10.02
C ALA A 58 3.91 9.52 10.05
N ALA A 59 4.23 10.71 10.58
CA ALA A 59 3.31 11.84 10.58
C ALA A 59 2.94 12.34 9.17
N LEU A 60 3.78 12.08 8.16
CA LEU A 60 3.50 12.44 6.76
C LEU A 60 2.27 11.70 6.20
N VAL A 61 1.92 10.53 6.76
CA VAL A 61 0.76 9.74 6.32
C VAL A 61 -0.54 10.53 6.45
N GLY A 62 -0.65 11.41 7.46
CA GLY A 62 -1.87 12.20 7.70
C GLY A 62 -2.25 13.13 6.55
N ALA A 63 -1.30 13.52 5.71
CA ALA A 63 -1.54 14.37 4.54
C ALA A 63 -1.85 13.57 3.26
N MET A 64 -1.65 12.25 3.27
CA MET A 64 -1.76 11.43 2.06
C MET A 64 -3.23 11.13 1.75
N GLN A 65 -3.65 11.45 0.53
CA GLN A 65 -4.93 11.02 -0.02
C GLN A 65 -4.67 9.80 -0.91
N ILE A 66 -5.08 8.61 -0.45
CA ILE A 66 -4.76 7.34 -1.11
C ILE A 66 -6.07 6.65 -1.49
N ASP A 67 -6.19 6.27 -2.76
CA ASP A 67 -7.30 5.49 -3.28
C ASP A 67 -6.73 4.28 -4.04
N PHE A 68 -7.17 3.08 -3.66
CA PHE A 68 -6.78 1.84 -4.33
C PHE A 68 -7.81 1.50 -5.39
N ARG A 69 -7.43 1.68 -6.65
CA ARG A 69 -8.28 1.36 -7.79
C ARG A 69 -7.82 0.08 -8.47
N LEU A 70 -8.81 -0.70 -8.89
CA LEU A 70 -8.66 -1.78 -9.87
C LEU A 70 -9.34 -1.27 -11.14
N ASP A 71 -8.62 -0.45 -11.89
CA ASP A 71 -8.98 -0.02 -13.24
C ASP A 71 -8.96 -1.19 -14.22
#